data_AF-A0AAV3KY52-F1
#
_entry.id   AF-A0AAV3KY52-F1
#
_cell.length_a   1.000
_cell.length_b   1.000
_cell.length_c   1.000
_cell.angle_alpha   90.00
_cell.angle_beta   90.00
_cell.angle_gamma   90.00
#
_symmetry.space_group_name_H-M   'P 1'
#
loop_
_entity.id
_entity.type
_entity.pdbx_description
1 polymer ?
#
loop_
_entity_poly.entity_id
_entity_poly.type
_entity_poly.pdbx_seq_one_letter_code
_entity_poly.pdbx_strand_id
1 'polypeptide(L)'
;MATKHDLILEYIESLPVGNRISVRSIAKELNVSEGTAYRAIKDAENVGLVSTIQRVGTIRIERKLKKHIERLTFGEVVRIIEGDVLGGAAGLDKVLNKFVIGAMTKHAMERYITPGSLMIVGNRAEVQKLALEDGAAVLITGGFNTTAEIAKLADDLEMPILRTSYDTFTVATMINRALSDQLIKKDIMLVSDIYMPAEKTHYLQQTDTISDYQRLSEETQHSRFPVVNRHHRLMGIVTAKDVLGKSPNQIIDRVMTKEPISVKKTMSIASVSHQMIWDGLEVMPVVSDDLTLEGLITRQDVMKAMQLVQRQPQIADTISDQISGNIHTIDTDREGNRLENPKFKFVVAPQMVNGVGTISFGVLSEIISDVAQKTMVMNQKRNILIEQVNLHYLRLIQLESELDIRPRVLEIGRRSAKLDIEVFIENTIVSKAIVVCQVMERS
;
A
#
# COMPACT_ATOMS: atom_id res chain seq x y z
N MET A 1 -9.79 -24.54 28.26
CA MET A 1 -8.80 -25.60 27.99
C MET A 1 -8.57 -25.57 26.48
N ALA A 2 -7.37 -25.25 26.01
CA ALA A 2 -7.10 -25.11 24.58
C ALA A 2 -7.33 -26.46 23.87
N THR A 3 -8.01 -26.46 22.72
CA THR A 3 -8.24 -27.70 21.99
C THR A 3 -6.94 -28.19 21.35
N LYS A 4 -6.88 -29.48 20.99
CA LYS A 4 -5.75 -30.02 20.21
C LYS A 4 -5.54 -29.28 18.88
N HIS A 5 -6.57 -28.63 18.35
CA HIS A 5 -6.50 -27.81 17.15
C HIS A 5 -5.82 -26.45 17.44
N ASP A 6 -6.22 -25.77 18.52
CA ASP A 6 -5.65 -24.47 18.91
C ASP A 6 -4.16 -24.57 19.22
N LEU A 7 -3.74 -25.64 19.89
CA LEU A 7 -2.32 -25.93 20.19
C LEU A 7 -1.47 -26.09 18.92
N ILE A 8 -2.05 -26.60 17.82
CA ILE A 8 -1.35 -26.73 16.54
C ILE A 8 -1.19 -25.36 15.88
N LEU A 9 -2.21 -24.49 15.97
CA LEU A 9 -2.14 -23.12 15.43
C LEU A 9 -1.11 -22.28 16.19
N GLU A 10 -1.09 -22.33 17.53
CA GLU A 10 -0.08 -21.66 18.36
C GLU A 10 1.34 -22.15 18.04
N TYR A 11 1.51 -23.47 17.87
CA TYR A 11 2.78 -24.05 17.47
C TYR A 11 3.23 -23.54 16.09
N ILE A 12 2.35 -23.52 15.08
CA ILE A 12 2.63 -22.97 13.75
C ILE A 12 3.00 -21.49 13.84
N GLU A 13 2.31 -20.70 14.66
CA GLU A 13 2.59 -19.28 14.85
C GLU A 13 3.99 -19.02 15.41
N SER A 14 4.46 -19.88 16.32
CA SER A 14 5.79 -19.81 16.94
C SER A 14 6.95 -20.13 15.99
N LEU A 15 6.69 -20.81 14.85
CA LEU A 15 7.73 -21.16 13.89
C LEU A 15 8.25 -19.93 13.13
N PRO A 16 9.57 -19.86 12.85
CA PRO A 16 10.13 -18.82 11.98
C PRO A 16 9.51 -18.84 10.58
N VAL A 17 9.35 -17.66 9.99
CA VAL A 17 8.90 -17.51 8.60
C VAL A 17 9.88 -18.24 7.66
N GLY A 18 9.34 -18.99 6.70
CA GLY A 18 10.09 -19.83 5.76
C GLY A 18 10.26 -21.29 6.21
N ASN A 19 9.91 -21.63 7.45
CA ASN A 19 10.03 -23.00 7.94
C ASN A 19 9.05 -23.96 7.24
N ARG A 20 9.50 -25.18 6.92
CA ARG A 20 8.66 -26.19 6.24
C ARG A 20 7.74 -26.87 7.26
N ILE A 21 6.48 -26.97 6.90
CA ILE A 21 5.44 -27.58 7.72
C ILE A 21 4.97 -28.86 7.05
N SER A 22 4.99 -29.95 7.80
CA SER A 22 4.50 -31.25 7.35
C SER A 22 3.47 -31.81 8.32
N VAL A 23 2.43 -32.43 7.77
CA VAL A 23 1.36 -33.08 8.54
C VAL A 23 1.94 -34.11 9.52
N ARG A 24 2.92 -34.90 9.06
CA ARG A 24 3.57 -35.95 9.87
C ARG A 24 4.43 -35.39 10.99
N SER A 25 5.18 -34.33 10.73
CA SER A 25 6.04 -33.68 11.73
C SER A 25 5.19 -33.09 12.86
N ILE A 26 4.15 -32.32 12.51
CA ILE A 26 3.24 -31.71 13.49
C ILE A 26 2.48 -32.77 14.28
N ALA A 27 1.99 -33.83 13.63
CA ALA A 27 1.29 -34.92 14.30
C ALA A 27 2.16 -35.62 15.34
N LYS A 28 3.44 -35.85 15.01
CA LYS A 28 4.41 -36.48 15.91
C LYS A 28 4.81 -35.57 17.08
N GLU A 29 5.06 -34.29 16.81
CA GLU A 29 5.58 -33.35 17.79
C GLU A 29 4.54 -32.93 18.84
N LEU A 30 3.29 -32.79 18.41
CA LEU A 30 2.17 -32.42 19.29
C LEU A 30 1.34 -33.61 19.76
N ASN A 31 1.74 -34.84 19.40
CA ASN A 31 1.06 -36.09 19.75
C ASN A 31 -0.45 -36.07 19.40
N VAL A 32 -0.75 -35.71 18.15
CA VAL A 32 -2.11 -35.60 17.59
C VAL A 32 -2.27 -36.49 16.35
N SER A 33 -3.52 -36.75 15.94
CA SER A 33 -3.76 -37.53 14.71
C SER A 33 -3.36 -36.73 13.45
N GLU A 34 -2.91 -37.41 12.40
CA GLU A 34 -2.60 -36.76 11.11
C GLU A 34 -3.81 -36.03 10.52
N GLY A 35 -5.03 -36.53 10.74
CA GLY A 35 -6.26 -35.85 10.30
C GLY A 35 -6.51 -34.53 11.04
N THR A 36 -6.21 -34.47 12.34
CA THR A 36 -6.28 -33.23 13.13
C THR A 36 -5.21 -32.22 12.69
N ALA A 37 -3.98 -32.69 12.44
CA ALA A 37 -2.89 -31.87 11.92
C ALA A 37 -3.20 -31.34 10.51
N TYR A 38 -3.74 -32.17 9.62
CA TYR A 38 -4.12 -31.76 8.27
C TYR A 38 -5.19 -30.66 8.28
N ARG A 39 -6.26 -30.83 9.10
CA ARG A 39 -7.31 -29.83 9.23
C ARG A 39 -6.76 -28.51 9.80
N ALA A 40 -5.91 -28.57 10.83
CA ALA A 40 -5.27 -27.38 11.40
C ALA A 40 -4.33 -26.67 10.41
N ILE A 41 -3.57 -27.41 9.59
CA ILE A 41 -2.72 -26.81 8.54
C ILE A 41 -3.58 -26.16 7.46
N LYS A 42 -4.72 -26.77 7.08
CA LYS A 42 -5.67 -26.16 6.13
C LYS A 42 -6.32 -24.89 6.67
N ASP A 43 -6.67 -24.88 7.95
CA ASP A 43 -7.20 -23.68 8.60
C ASP A 43 -6.12 -22.60 8.75
N ALA A 44 -4.88 -22.99 9.09
CA ALA A 44 -3.71 -22.11 9.08
C ALA A 44 -3.43 -21.51 7.69
N GLU A 45 -3.67 -22.27 6.61
CA GLU A 45 -3.57 -21.78 5.23
C GLU A 45 -4.66 -20.74 4.93
N ASN A 46 -5.91 -21.02 5.33
CA ASN A 46 -7.04 -20.10 5.18
C ASN A 46 -6.85 -18.78 5.94
N VAL A 47 -6.21 -18.81 7.12
CA VAL A 47 -5.90 -17.59 7.90
C VAL A 47 -4.57 -16.94 7.51
N GLY A 48 -3.86 -17.47 6.51
CA GLY A 48 -2.64 -16.89 5.96
C GLY A 48 -1.41 -17.03 6.87
N LEU A 49 -1.36 -18.05 7.72
CA LEU A 49 -0.18 -18.42 8.50
C LEU A 49 0.80 -19.27 7.69
N VAL A 50 0.29 -20.07 6.74
CA VAL A 50 1.09 -20.98 5.92
C VAL A 50 0.66 -20.90 4.46
N SER A 51 1.53 -21.29 3.53
CA SER A 51 1.22 -21.37 2.09
C SER A 51 1.74 -22.68 1.51
N THR A 52 0.90 -23.38 0.74
CA THR A 52 1.30 -24.60 0.02
C THR A 52 1.80 -24.25 -1.37
N ILE A 53 3.08 -24.53 -1.63
CA ILE A 53 3.73 -24.28 -2.91
C ILE A 53 3.96 -25.62 -3.62
N GLN A 54 3.55 -25.73 -4.89
CA GLN A 54 3.80 -26.93 -5.70
C GLN A 54 5.30 -27.26 -5.72
N ARG A 55 5.63 -28.55 -5.49
CA ARG A 55 7.00 -29.11 -5.42
C ARG A 55 7.85 -28.69 -4.22
N VAL A 56 7.41 -27.73 -3.39
CA VAL A 56 8.14 -27.27 -2.20
C VAL A 56 7.47 -27.74 -0.90
N GLY A 57 6.14 -27.88 -0.90
CA GLY A 57 5.35 -28.25 0.28
C GLY A 57 4.73 -27.03 0.96
N THR A 58 4.19 -27.22 2.16
CA THR A 58 3.61 -26.14 2.97
C THR A 58 4.71 -25.45 3.76
N ILE A 59 4.76 -24.11 3.70
CA ILE A 59 5.75 -23.30 4.42
C ILE A 59 5.06 -22.26 5.30
N ARG A 60 5.69 -21.92 6.44
CA ARG A 60 5.30 -20.78 7.28
C ARG A 60 5.51 -19.50 6.49
N ILE A 61 4.46 -18.71 6.31
CA ILE A 61 4.54 -17.38 5.69
C ILE A 61 4.25 -16.33 6.74
N GLU A 62 4.79 -15.11 6.60
CA GLU A 62 4.45 -14.03 7.53
C GLU A 62 2.94 -13.78 7.51
N ARG A 63 2.31 -13.72 8.70
CA ARG A 63 0.86 -13.54 8.82
C ARG A 63 0.53 -12.22 8.15
N LYS A 64 -0.18 -12.27 7.03
CA LYS A 64 -0.75 -11.06 6.45
C LYS A 64 -1.65 -10.49 7.56
N LEU A 65 -1.31 -9.31 8.08
CA LEU A 65 -2.26 -8.48 8.82
C LEU A 65 -3.56 -8.58 8.03
N LYS A 66 -4.64 -9.04 8.69
CA LYS A 66 -5.96 -9.04 8.07
C LYS A 66 -6.26 -7.57 7.78
N LYS A 67 -5.81 -7.09 6.62
CA LYS A 67 -6.32 -5.88 6.04
C LYS A 67 -7.82 -6.12 6.03
N HIS A 68 -8.58 -5.26 6.69
CA HIS A 68 -9.96 -5.05 6.33
C HIS A 68 -9.90 -4.73 4.83
N ILE A 69 -10.05 -5.76 4.00
CA ILE A 69 -10.32 -5.52 2.60
C ILE A 69 -11.68 -4.85 2.69
N GLU A 70 -11.74 -3.53 2.55
CA GLU A 70 -12.95 -2.88 2.08
C GLU A 70 -13.17 -3.49 0.70
N ARG A 71 -13.93 -4.58 0.69
CA ARG A 71 -14.21 -5.35 -0.51
C ARG A 71 -15.29 -4.57 -1.24
N LEU A 72 -15.11 -4.38 -2.53
CA LEU A 72 -16.08 -3.66 -3.35
C LEU A 72 -17.46 -4.31 -3.16
N THR A 73 -18.45 -3.53 -2.74
CA THR A 73 -19.83 -3.97 -2.58
C THR A 73 -20.61 -3.72 -3.87
N PHE A 74 -21.74 -4.42 -4.06
CA PHE A 74 -22.61 -4.13 -5.20
C PHE A 74 -23.15 -2.69 -5.17
N GLY A 75 -23.40 -2.14 -3.98
CA GLY A 75 -23.80 -0.73 -3.81
C GLY A 75 -22.72 0.27 -4.26
N GLU A 76 -21.44 -0.04 -4.08
CA GLU A 76 -20.35 0.75 -4.64
C GLU A 76 -20.29 0.65 -6.16
N VAL A 77 -20.51 -0.54 -6.73
CA VAL A 77 -20.58 -0.72 -8.18
C VAL A 77 -21.65 0.18 -8.80
N VAL A 78 -22.84 0.25 -8.19
CA VAL A 78 -23.94 1.15 -8.64
C VAL A 78 -23.46 2.59 -8.76
N ARG A 79 -22.70 3.08 -7.76
CA ARG A 79 -22.14 4.44 -7.78
C ARG A 79 -21.10 4.63 -8.88
N ILE A 80 -20.24 3.63 -9.11
CA ILE A 80 -19.18 3.68 -10.13
C ILE A 80 -19.75 3.76 -11.54
N ILE A 81 -20.82 3.01 -11.81
CA ILE A 81 -21.42 2.90 -13.14
C ILE A 81 -22.56 3.89 -13.38
N GLU A 82 -22.82 4.77 -12.42
CA GLU A 82 -23.96 5.69 -12.39
C GLU A 82 -25.29 4.97 -12.71
N GLY A 83 -25.47 3.81 -12.07
CA GLY A 83 -26.52 2.85 -12.43
C GLY A 83 -27.77 2.91 -11.56
N ASP A 84 -28.78 2.17 -12.00
CA ASP A 84 -30.02 1.95 -11.27
C ASP A 84 -30.08 0.52 -10.72
N VAL A 85 -30.89 0.33 -9.67
CA VAL A 85 -31.20 -1.01 -9.12
C VAL A 85 -32.60 -1.40 -9.58
N LEU A 86 -32.72 -2.52 -10.29
CA LEU A 86 -33.97 -3.04 -10.83
C LEU A 86 -34.66 -4.08 -9.93
N GLY A 87 -33.91 -4.66 -8.99
CA GLY A 87 -34.37 -5.67 -8.03
C GLY A 87 -33.21 -6.14 -7.15
N GLY A 88 -33.52 -6.84 -6.05
CA GLY A 88 -32.54 -7.40 -5.12
C GLY A 88 -31.80 -6.35 -4.28
N ALA A 89 -32.44 -5.22 -3.97
CA ALA A 89 -31.80 -4.09 -3.26
C ALA A 89 -31.25 -4.47 -1.87
N ALA A 90 -31.85 -5.45 -1.19
CA ALA A 90 -31.34 -5.99 0.08
C ALA A 90 -29.93 -6.59 -0.04
N GLY A 91 -29.50 -6.96 -1.25
CA GLY A 91 -28.19 -7.52 -1.52
C GLY A 91 -27.08 -6.50 -1.80
N LEU A 92 -27.34 -5.19 -1.74
CA LEU A 92 -26.35 -4.17 -2.15
C LEU A 92 -25.10 -4.14 -1.26
N ASP A 93 -25.24 -4.45 0.02
CA ASP A 93 -24.10 -4.52 0.97
C ASP A 93 -23.29 -5.82 0.82
N LYS A 94 -23.75 -6.76 -0.01
CA LYS A 94 -22.98 -7.98 -0.31
C LYS A 94 -21.72 -7.62 -1.09
N VAL A 95 -20.69 -8.40 -0.81
CA VAL A 95 -19.36 -8.24 -1.38
C VAL A 95 -19.28 -8.85 -2.77
N LEU A 96 -18.63 -8.11 -3.68
CA LEU A 96 -18.22 -8.57 -4.99
C LEU A 96 -16.83 -9.21 -4.96
N ASN A 97 -16.76 -10.48 -5.37
CA ASN A 97 -15.51 -11.24 -5.39
C ASN A 97 -14.90 -11.38 -6.80
N LYS A 98 -15.72 -11.33 -7.87
CA LYS A 98 -15.29 -11.67 -9.22
C LYS A 98 -16.20 -11.05 -10.29
N PHE A 99 -15.63 -10.62 -11.40
CA PHE A 99 -16.37 -10.12 -12.56
C PHE A 99 -16.42 -11.17 -13.67
N VAL A 100 -17.56 -11.25 -14.36
CA VAL A 100 -17.75 -12.16 -15.49
C VAL A 100 -18.50 -11.40 -16.59
N ILE A 101 -17.97 -11.43 -17.83
CA ILE A 101 -18.61 -10.81 -18.99
C ILE A 101 -19.34 -11.90 -19.78
N GLY A 102 -20.66 -11.75 -19.91
CA GLY A 102 -21.56 -12.70 -20.56
C GLY A 102 -21.57 -12.61 -22.09
N ALA A 103 -20.41 -12.81 -22.73
CA ALA A 103 -20.27 -12.79 -24.19
C ALA A 103 -20.53 -14.13 -24.89
N MET A 104 -20.53 -15.24 -24.14
CA MET A 104 -20.60 -16.61 -24.67
C MET A 104 -22.04 -17.18 -24.67
N THR A 105 -22.23 -18.37 -25.25
CA THR A 105 -23.50 -19.12 -25.13
C THR A 105 -23.76 -19.54 -23.68
N LYS A 106 -25.04 -19.75 -23.31
CA LYS A 106 -25.46 -20.05 -21.92
C LYS A 106 -24.64 -21.17 -21.28
N HIS A 107 -24.55 -22.31 -21.96
CA HIS A 107 -23.84 -23.49 -21.46
C HIS A 107 -22.34 -23.25 -21.23
N ALA A 108 -21.70 -22.44 -22.06
CA ALA A 108 -20.27 -22.13 -21.89
C ALA A 108 -20.00 -21.16 -20.72
N MET A 109 -21.02 -20.40 -20.30
CA MET A 109 -20.91 -19.41 -19.21
C MET A 109 -21.02 -20.04 -17.82
N GLU A 110 -21.79 -21.12 -17.64
CA GLU A 110 -22.06 -21.78 -16.35
C GLU A 110 -20.79 -21.99 -15.50
N ARG A 111 -19.69 -22.46 -16.11
CA ARG A 111 -18.40 -22.69 -15.44
C ARG A 111 -17.68 -21.43 -14.90
N TYR A 112 -18.08 -20.24 -15.31
CA TYR A 112 -17.47 -18.98 -14.88
C TYR A 112 -18.27 -18.29 -13.78
N ILE A 113 -19.56 -18.60 -13.65
CA ILE A 113 -20.46 -18.03 -12.66
C ILE A 113 -20.16 -18.69 -11.32
N THR A 114 -19.95 -17.87 -10.31
CA THR A 114 -19.69 -18.32 -8.94
C THR A 114 -20.42 -17.41 -7.96
N PRO A 115 -20.83 -17.91 -6.78
CA PRO A 115 -21.47 -17.08 -5.76
C PRO A 115 -20.65 -15.82 -5.44
N GLY A 116 -21.34 -14.67 -5.38
CA GLY A 116 -20.72 -13.36 -5.15
C GLY A 116 -19.95 -12.78 -6.36
N SER A 117 -20.16 -13.33 -7.55
CA SER A 117 -19.71 -12.70 -8.80
C SER A 117 -20.71 -11.66 -9.33
N LEU A 118 -20.24 -10.76 -10.21
CA LEU A 118 -21.07 -9.84 -10.99
C LEU A 118 -21.05 -10.25 -12.47
N MET A 119 -22.20 -10.67 -12.98
CA MET A 119 -22.41 -11.00 -14.39
C MET A 119 -22.77 -9.75 -15.18
N ILE A 120 -21.88 -9.29 -16.06
CA ILE A 120 -22.11 -8.17 -16.98
C ILE A 120 -22.69 -8.72 -18.28
N VAL A 121 -23.93 -8.39 -18.58
CA VAL A 121 -24.68 -8.95 -19.72
C VAL A 121 -25.58 -7.88 -20.36
N GLY A 122 -25.91 -8.05 -21.64
CA GLY A 122 -26.93 -7.23 -22.32
C GLY A 122 -28.35 -7.72 -22.06
N ASN A 123 -29.20 -7.67 -23.09
CA ASN A 123 -30.62 -8.02 -23.07
C ASN A 123 -30.93 -9.53 -23.10
N ARG A 124 -30.17 -10.37 -22.37
CA ARG A 124 -30.32 -11.84 -22.38
C ARG A 124 -30.98 -12.36 -21.10
N ALA A 125 -32.31 -12.37 -21.10
CA ALA A 125 -33.12 -12.77 -19.95
C ALA A 125 -32.74 -14.16 -19.41
N GLU A 126 -32.45 -15.14 -20.27
CA GLU A 126 -32.08 -16.48 -19.81
C GLU A 126 -30.74 -16.53 -19.06
N VAL A 127 -29.84 -15.58 -19.33
CA VAL A 127 -28.53 -15.46 -18.67
C VAL A 127 -28.67 -14.70 -17.37
N GLN A 128 -29.50 -13.64 -17.35
CA GLN A 128 -29.82 -12.89 -16.13
C GLN A 128 -30.40 -13.83 -15.07
N LYS A 129 -31.37 -14.67 -15.46
CA LYS A 129 -31.97 -15.68 -14.57
C LYS A 129 -30.95 -16.70 -14.06
N LEU A 130 -30.15 -17.28 -14.96
CA LEU A 130 -29.11 -18.25 -14.60
C LEU A 130 -28.11 -17.68 -13.60
N ALA A 131 -27.65 -16.45 -13.81
CA ALA A 131 -26.69 -15.80 -12.93
C ALA A 131 -27.22 -15.65 -11.50
N LEU A 132 -28.49 -15.22 -11.35
CA LEU A 132 -29.13 -15.09 -10.04
C LEU A 132 -29.28 -16.46 -9.36
N GLU A 133 -29.74 -17.47 -10.08
CA GLU A 133 -29.89 -18.86 -9.57
C GLU A 133 -28.55 -19.43 -9.05
N ASP A 134 -27.43 -19.07 -9.69
CA ASP A 134 -26.07 -19.45 -9.29
C ASP A 134 -25.44 -18.51 -8.23
N GLY A 135 -26.23 -17.59 -7.67
CA GLY A 135 -25.79 -16.67 -6.60
C GLY A 135 -24.91 -15.51 -7.07
N ALA A 136 -24.99 -15.14 -8.34
CA ALA A 136 -24.30 -13.98 -8.91
C ALA A 136 -25.26 -12.80 -9.10
N ALA A 137 -24.77 -11.60 -8.83
CA ALA A 137 -25.49 -10.37 -9.17
C ALA A 137 -25.43 -10.14 -10.68
N VAL A 138 -26.36 -9.36 -11.21
CA VAL A 138 -26.47 -9.08 -12.63
C VAL A 138 -26.27 -7.60 -12.88
N LEU A 139 -25.47 -7.25 -13.87
CA LEU A 139 -25.36 -5.90 -14.41
C LEU A 139 -25.77 -5.89 -15.88
N ILE A 140 -26.87 -5.20 -16.16
CA ILE A 140 -27.42 -5.03 -17.50
C ILE A 140 -26.85 -3.75 -18.13
N THR A 141 -26.12 -3.91 -19.23
CA THR A 141 -25.47 -2.81 -19.97
C THR A 141 -26.31 -2.34 -21.15
N GLY A 142 -26.00 -1.17 -21.71
CA GLY A 142 -26.66 -0.63 -22.91
C GLY A 142 -28.08 -0.09 -22.68
N GLY A 143 -28.45 0.18 -21.43
CA GLY A 143 -29.76 0.76 -21.08
C GLY A 143 -30.94 -0.22 -21.16
N PHE A 144 -30.68 -1.52 -21.35
CA PHE A 144 -31.73 -2.53 -21.36
C PHE A 144 -32.33 -2.73 -19.96
N ASN A 145 -33.53 -3.30 -19.94
CA ASN A 145 -34.26 -3.61 -18.72
C ASN A 145 -34.33 -5.13 -18.49
N THR A 146 -34.75 -5.52 -17.29
CA THR A 146 -35.10 -6.92 -16.98
C THR A 146 -36.62 -7.10 -16.96
N THR A 147 -37.08 -8.36 -16.89
CA THR A 147 -38.51 -8.66 -16.76
C THR A 147 -38.95 -8.63 -15.29
N ALA A 148 -40.23 -8.38 -15.02
CA ALA A 148 -40.75 -8.37 -13.65
C ALA A 148 -40.57 -9.71 -12.91
N GLU A 149 -40.61 -10.83 -13.63
CA GLU A 149 -40.33 -12.16 -13.06
C GLU A 149 -38.88 -12.25 -12.55
N ILE A 150 -37.91 -11.77 -13.33
CA ILE A 150 -36.49 -11.84 -12.97
C ILE A 150 -36.17 -10.84 -11.86
N ALA A 151 -36.78 -9.64 -11.88
CA ALA A 151 -36.65 -8.67 -10.79
C ALA A 151 -37.16 -9.25 -9.47
N LYS A 152 -38.33 -9.93 -9.49
CA LYS A 152 -38.87 -10.60 -8.31
C LYS A 152 -37.96 -11.73 -7.81
N LEU A 153 -37.40 -12.52 -8.73
CA LEU A 153 -36.42 -13.56 -8.38
C LEU A 153 -35.19 -12.96 -7.68
N ALA A 154 -34.71 -11.81 -8.14
CA ALA A 154 -33.62 -11.08 -7.51
C ALA A 154 -33.97 -10.58 -6.10
N ASP A 155 -35.20 -10.12 -5.88
CA ASP A 155 -35.69 -9.76 -4.55
C ASP A 155 -35.74 -10.99 -3.62
N ASP A 156 -36.29 -12.11 -4.10
CA ASP A 156 -36.42 -13.36 -3.33
C ASP A 156 -35.05 -13.95 -2.92
N LEU A 157 -34.04 -13.79 -3.78
CA LEU A 157 -32.67 -14.26 -3.54
C LEU A 157 -31.76 -13.22 -2.86
N GLU A 158 -32.29 -12.01 -2.64
CA GLU A 158 -31.53 -10.83 -2.19
C GLU A 158 -30.26 -10.61 -3.04
N MET A 159 -30.34 -10.79 -4.36
CA MET A 159 -29.20 -10.64 -5.28
C MET A 159 -29.48 -9.51 -6.28
N PRO A 160 -28.66 -8.46 -6.30
CA PRO A 160 -29.02 -7.26 -7.03
C PRO A 160 -28.96 -7.43 -8.55
N ILE A 161 -29.94 -6.85 -9.23
CA ILE A 161 -29.90 -6.57 -10.67
C ILE A 161 -29.67 -5.07 -10.84
N LEU A 162 -28.54 -4.74 -11.45
CA LEU A 162 -28.10 -3.40 -11.73
C LEU A 162 -28.33 -3.09 -13.21
N ARG A 163 -28.56 -1.82 -13.51
CA ARG A 163 -28.69 -1.31 -14.88
C ARG A 163 -27.78 -0.12 -15.07
N THR A 164 -27.20 -0.01 -16.26
CA THR A 164 -26.51 1.21 -16.70
C THR A 164 -26.76 1.46 -18.19
N SER A 165 -26.75 2.72 -18.60
CA SER A 165 -26.85 3.14 -19.99
C SER A 165 -25.57 2.88 -20.79
N TYR A 166 -24.43 2.72 -20.10
CA TYR A 166 -23.13 2.46 -20.72
C TYR A 166 -23.04 1.04 -21.31
N ASP A 167 -22.24 0.88 -22.36
CA ASP A 167 -21.93 -0.43 -22.94
C ASP A 167 -20.98 -1.26 -22.04
N THR A 168 -20.84 -2.54 -22.39
CA THR A 168 -20.03 -3.51 -21.64
C THR A 168 -18.56 -3.12 -21.51
N PHE A 169 -17.93 -2.56 -22.55
CA PHE A 169 -16.53 -2.17 -22.51
C PHE A 169 -16.32 -0.97 -21.57
N THR A 170 -17.17 0.05 -21.71
CA THR A 170 -17.14 1.25 -20.88
C THR A 170 -17.31 0.90 -19.40
N VAL A 171 -18.29 0.07 -19.06
CA VAL A 171 -18.55 -0.41 -17.70
C VAL A 171 -17.40 -1.24 -17.15
N ALA A 172 -16.90 -2.21 -17.94
CA ALA A 172 -15.77 -3.03 -17.52
C ALA A 172 -14.53 -2.18 -17.24
N THR A 173 -14.28 -1.15 -18.05
CA THR A 173 -13.16 -0.22 -17.86
C THR A 173 -13.33 0.62 -16.60
N MET A 174 -14.52 1.18 -16.35
CA MET A 174 -14.80 1.98 -15.15
C MET A 174 -14.64 1.16 -13.87
N ILE A 175 -15.19 -0.04 -13.84
CA ILE A 175 -15.04 -0.98 -12.74
C ILE A 175 -13.57 -1.35 -12.54
N ASN A 176 -12.86 -1.70 -13.61
CA ASN A 176 -11.45 -2.06 -13.53
C ASN A 176 -10.60 -0.91 -12.99
N ARG A 177 -10.85 0.33 -13.44
CA ARG A 177 -10.18 1.53 -12.90
C ARG A 177 -10.47 1.71 -11.42
N ALA A 178 -11.73 1.62 -11.00
CA ALA A 178 -12.11 1.75 -9.60
C ALA A 178 -11.46 0.70 -8.70
N LEU A 179 -11.35 -0.55 -9.18
CA LEU A 179 -10.61 -1.60 -8.47
C LEU A 179 -9.13 -1.27 -8.36
N SER A 180 -8.48 -0.84 -9.43
CA SER A 180 -7.08 -0.41 -9.42
C SER A 180 -6.87 0.74 -8.44
N ASP A 181 -7.72 1.76 -8.44
CA ASP A 181 -7.64 2.90 -7.51
C ASP A 181 -7.76 2.43 -6.05
N GLN A 182 -8.66 1.48 -5.76
CA GLN A 182 -8.78 0.88 -4.43
C GLN A 182 -7.57 0.04 -4.04
N LEU A 183 -6.97 -0.69 -4.99
CA LEU A 183 -5.76 -1.47 -4.74
C LEU A 183 -4.56 -0.55 -4.46
N ILE A 184 -4.37 0.50 -5.24
CA ILE A 184 -3.31 1.51 -5.02
C ILE A 184 -3.47 2.15 -3.64
N LYS A 185 -4.68 2.58 -3.26
CA LYS A 185 -4.93 3.13 -1.91
C LYS A 185 -4.59 2.14 -0.80
N LYS A 186 -4.81 0.83 -1.01
CA LYS A 186 -4.48 -0.22 -0.04
C LYS A 186 -2.98 -0.53 0.04
N ASP A 187 -2.21 -0.23 -0.99
CA ASP A 187 -0.76 -0.41 -0.99
C ASP A 187 -0.07 0.70 -0.18
N ILE A 188 -0.73 1.85 0.02
CA ILE A 188 -0.28 2.89 0.94
C ILE A 188 -0.57 2.44 2.37
N MET A 189 0.46 1.99 3.09
CA MET A 189 0.36 1.71 4.51
C MET A 189 0.17 3.00 5.31
N LEU A 190 -0.78 3.01 6.25
CA LEU A 190 -1.11 4.16 7.09
C LEU A 190 -0.63 3.95 8.54
N VAL A 191 -0.54 5.03 9.30
CA VAL A 191 -0.23 4.99 10.74
C VAL A 191 -1.23 4.11 11.49
N SER A 192 -2.52 4.16 11.13
CA SER A 192 -3.57 3.33 11.72
C SER A 192 -3.29 1.82 11.66
N ASP A 193 -2.45 1.38 10.72
CA ASP A 193 -2.18 -0.05 10.50
C ASP A 193 -1.13 -0.62 11.46
N ILE A 194 -0.27 0.23 12.04
CA ILE A 194 0.91 -0.24 12.80
C ILE A 194 1.14 0.47 14.13
N TYR A 195 0.47 1.59 14.42
CA TYR A 195 0.69 2.31 15.66
C TYR A 195 0.36 1.45 16.90
N MET A 196 1.05 1.73 18.00
CA MET A 196 0.74 1.15 19.29
C MET A 196 -0.40 1.95 19.93
N PRO A 197 -1.58 1.36 20.18
CA PRO A 197 -2.71 2.08 20.77
C PRO A 197 -2.41 2.65 22.16
N ALA A 198 -3.14 3.69 22.56
CA ALA A 198 -2.99 4.38 23.84
C ALA A 198 -3.09 3.41 25.04
N GLU A 199 -3.93 2.38 24.95
CA GLU A 199 -4.13 1.38 26.02
C GLU A 199 -2.89 0.52 26.28
N LYS A 200 -1.99 0.45 25.30
CA LYS A 200 -0.70 -0.27 25.38
C LYS A 200 0.49 0.67 25.44
N THR A 201 0.23 1.98 25.49
CA THR A 201 1.25 3.02 25.48
C THR A 201 1.48 3.51 26.90
N HIS A 202 2.75 3.53 27.30
CA HIS A 202 3.16 4.20 28.53
C HIS A 202 3.32 5.71 28.28
N TYR A 203 2.76 6.52 29.17
CA TYR A 203 2.81 7.98 29.11
C TYR A 203 2.90 8.57 30.52
N LEU A 204 3.29 9.83 30.61
CA LEU A 204 3.38 10.58 31.87
C LEU A 204 2.34 11.69 31.89
N GLN A 205 1.90 12.10 33.08
CA GLN A 205 1.15 13.32 33.28
C GLN A 205 2.10 14.51 33.40
N GLN A 206 1.66 15.69 32.97
CA GLN A 206 2.46 16.92 33.09
C GLN A 206 2.85 17.26 34.54
N THR A 207 2.11 16.75 35.53
CA THR A 207 2.34 16.94 36.96
C THR A 207 3.28 15.90 37.58
N ASP A 208 3.64 14.84 36.84
CA ASP A 208 4.54 13.81 37.32
C ASP A 208 5.95 14.36 37.52
N THR A 209 6.75 13.65 38.30
CA THR A 209 8.14 14.02 38.61
C THR A 209 9.14 13.23 37.78
N ILE A 210 10.40 13.66 37.78
CA ILE A 210 11.49 12.90 37.18
C ILE A 210 11.66 11.53 37.85
N SER A 211 11.37 11.41 39.14
CA SER A 211 11.35 10.09 39.82
C SER A 211 10.30 9.16 39.24
N ASP A 212 9.13 9.68 38.83
CA ASP A 212 8.09 8.88 38.18
C ASP A 212 8.52 8.44 36.77
N TYR A 213 9.19 9.33 36.02
CA TYR A 213 9.84 8.97 34.76
C TYR A 213 10.87 7.85 34.95
N GLN A 214 11.73 7.93 35.97
CA GLN A 214 12.79 6.94 36.22
C GLN A 214 12.19 5.57 36.51
N ARG A 215 11.17 5.51 37.38
CA ARG A 215 10.43 4.27 37.68
C ARG A 215 9.79 3.69 36.42
N LEU A 216 9.08 4.53 35.65
CA LEU A 216 8.44 4.07 34.41
C LEU A 216 9.48 3.59 33.38
N SER A 217 10.62 4.26 33.28
CA SER A 217 11.73 3.89 32.41
C SER A 217 12.35 2.56 32.80
N GLU A 218 12.52 2.29 34.09
CA GLU A 218 13.02 1.02 34.60
C GLU A 218 12.03 -0.13 34.39
N GLU A 219 10.73 0.12 34.63
CA GLU A 219 9.67 -0.89 34.46
C GLU A 219 9.49 -1.31 32.99
N THR A 220 9.56 -0.33 32.08
CA THR A 220 9.22 -0.55 30.65
C THR A 220 10.45 -0.72 29.76
N GLN A 221 11.64 -0.40 30.28
CA GLN A 221 12.88 -0.30 29.49
C GLN A 221 12.77 0.70 28.33
N HIS A 222 11.87 1.69 28.44
CA HIS A 222 11.71 2.77 27.47
C HIS A 222 12.38 4.06 27.95
N SER A 223 12.86 4.85 27.00
CA SER A 223 13.63 6.08 27.27
C SER A 223 12.92 7.36 26.80
N ARG A 224 11.69 7.23 26.29
CA ARG A 224 10.90 8.31 25.71
C ARG A 224 9.43 8.09 26.01
N PHE A 225 8.77 9.08 26.57
CA PHE A 225 7.36 9.00 26.92
C PHE A 225 6.62 10.27 26.48
N PRO A 226 5.45 10.14 25.84
CA PRO A 226 4.55 11.27 25.67
C PRO A 226 4.05 11.75 27.03
N VAL A 227 3.82 13.04 27.12
CA VAL A 227 3.32 13.72 28.31
C VAL A 227 1.96 14.29 28.00
N VAL A 228 0.96 13.95 28.80
CA VAL A 228 -0.43 14.38 28.63
C VAL A 228 -0.91 15.23 29.81
N ASN A 229 -2.02 15.94 29.60
CA ASN A 229 -2.76 16.58 30.67
C ASN A 229 -3.90 15.68 31.20
N ARG A 230 -4.68 16.21 32.16
CA ARG A 230 -5.82 15.51 32.76
C ARG A 230 -6.94 15.15 31.77
N HIS A 231 -7.01 15.80 30.63
CA HIS A 231 -7.96 15.51 29.55
C HIS A 231 -7.37 14.58 28.49
N HIS A 232 -6.23 13.94 28.76
CA HIS A 232 -5.52 13.06 27.84
C HIS A 232 -5.02 13.74 26.56
N ARG A 233 -4.94 15.08 26.55
CA ARG A 233 -4.35 15.83 25.44
C ARG A 233 -2.84 15.83 25.56
N LEU A 234 -2.16 15.61 24.44
CA LEU A 234 -0.71 15.64 24.34
C LEU A 234 -0.18 17.06 24.62
N MET A 235 0.72 17.16 25.58
CA MET A 235 1.37 18.41 26.02
C MET A 235 2.86 18.45 25.64
N GLY A 236 3.51 17.29 25.62
CA GLY A 236 4.95 17.19 25.49
C GLY A 236 5.45 15.79 25.17
N ILE A 237 6.75 15.68 24.96
CA ILE A 237 7.49 14.42 25.04
C ILE A 237 8.68 14.61 25.97
N VAL A 238 8.98 13.62 26.80
CA VAL A 238 10.17 13.63 27.66
C VAL A 238 11.06 12.45 27.30
N THR A 239 12.35 12.71 27.23
CA THR A 239 13.38 11.74 26.88
C THR A 239 14.44 11.62 27.99
N ALA A 240 15.24 10.56 27.94
CA ALA A 240 16.37 10.37 28.85
C ALA A 240 17.34 11.58 28.86
N LYS A 241 17.45 12.31 27.74
CA LYS A 241 18.30 13.51 27.65
C LYS A 241 17.73 14.69 28.44
N ASP A 242 16.40 14.82 28.48
CA ASP A 242 15.72 15.94 29.13
C ASP A 242 15.81 15.88 30.65
N VAL A 243 15.85 14.66 31.20
CA VAL A 243 15.94 14.40 32.65
C VAL A 243 17.38 14.31 33.17
N LEU A 244 18.38 14.18 32.28
CA LEU A 244 19.77 13.96 32.67
C LEU A 244 20.30 15.14 33.50
N GLY A 245 20.82 14.85 34.70
CA GLY A 245 21.40 15.85 35.59
C GLY A 245 20.37 16.79 36.26
N LYS A 246 19.07 16.47 36.20
CA LYS A 246 18.00 17.23 36.86
C LYS A 246 17.62 16.61 38.20
N SER A 247 16.97 17.39 39.07
CA SER A 247 16.52 16.92 40.38
C SER A 247 15.37 15.90 40.23
N PRO A 248 15.38 14.76 40.95
CA PRO A 248 14.30 13.77 40.89
C PRO A 248 12.91 14.33 41.24
N ASN A 249 12.84 15.39 42.05
CA ASN A 249 11.59 16.03 42.47
C ASN A 249 11.09 17.10 41.49
N GLN A 250 11.82 17.39 40.42
CA GLN A 250 11.40 18.36 39.42
C GLN A 250 10.23 17.79 38.59
N ILE A 251 9.23 18.62 38.31
CA ILE A 251 8.06 18.22 37.50
C ILE A 251 8.40 18.09 36.01
N ILE A 252 7.75 17.15 35.33
CA ILE A 252 7.96 16.83 33.92
C ILE A 252 7.62 18.02 33.01
N ASP A 253 6.58 18.80 33.30
CA ASP A 253 6.24 20.01 32.51
C ASP A 253 7.40 21.02 32.37
N ARG A 254 8.34 21.04 33.32
CA ARG A 254 9.52 21.93 33.29
C ARG A 254 10.69 21.40 32.46
N VAL A 255 10.69 20.12 32.11
CA VAL A 255 11.81 19.48 31.40
C VAL A 255 11.40 18.89 30.05
N MET A 256 10.13 18.56 29.85
CA MET A 256 9.65 18.00 28.59
C MET A 256 9.86 18.97 27.43
N THR A 257 10.04 18.41 26.24
CA THR A 257 9.89 19.17 24.99
C THR A 257 8.41 19.43 24.76
N LYS A 258 8.02 20.71 24.78
CA LYS A 258 6.64 21.15 24.53
C LYS A 258 6.33 21.11 23.03
N GLU A 259 5.06 20.93 22.70
CA GLU A 259 4.58 20.88 21.30
C GLU A 259 5.36 19.89 20.43
N PRO A 260 5.43 18.60 20.82
CA PRO A 260 6.22 17.62 20.10
C PRO A 260 5.60 17.37 18.72
N ILE A 261 6.46 17.04 17.77
CA ILE A 261 6.01 16.61 16.45
C ILE A 261 5.19 15.31 16.61
N SER A 262 3.93 15.37 16.20
CA SER A 262 2.96 14.27 16.31
C SER A 262 2.40 13.92 14.95
N VAL A 263 1.78 12.75 14.84
CA VAL A 263 1.21 12.22 13.60
C VAL A 263 -0.26 11.85 13.79
N LYS A 264 -0.99 11.77 12.68
CA LYS A 264 -2.38 11.31 12.65
C LYS A 264 -2.47 9.90 12.09
N LYS A 265 -3.50 9.15 12.49
CA LYS A 265 -3.79 7.80 11.97
C LYS A 265 -3.88 7.71 10.45
N THR A 266 -4.31 8.79 9.79
CA THR A 266 -4.49 8.87 8.32
C THR A 266 -3.21 9.19 7.56
N MET A 267 -2.10 9.49 8.23
CA MET A 267 -0.82 9.77 7.55
C MET A 267 -0.21 8.48 7.01
N SER A 268 0.49 8.57 5.87
CA SER A 268 1.21 7.42 5.31
C SER A 268 2.47 7.12 6.11
N ILE A 269 2.83 5.83 6.20
CA ILE A 269 4.09 5.39 6.82
C ILE A 269 5.31 5.99 6.10
N ALA A 270 5.25 6.18 4.79
CA ALA A 270 6.33 6.81 4.04
C ALA A 270 6.56 8.27 4.47
N SER A 271 5.49 9.05 4.63
CA SER A 271 5.56 10.44 5.11
C SER A 271 6.08 10.52 6.55
N VAL A 272 5.62 9.62 7.43
CA VAL A 272 6.10 9.56 8.81
C VAL A 272 7.56 9.14 8.87
N SER A 273 7.97 8.17 8.06
CA SER A 273 9.38 7.74 7.93
C SER A 273 10.28 8.90 7.52
N HIS A 274 9.86 9.64 6.49
CA HIS A 274 10.55 10.83 6.04
C HIS A 274 10.75 11.84 7.19
N GLN A 275 9.67 12.16 7.91
CA GLN A 275 9.72 13.11 9.02
C GLN A 275 10.61 12.62 10.17
N MET A 276 10.52 11.34 10.53
CA MET A 276 11.39 10.73 11.55
C MET A 276 12.87 10.80 11.18
N ILE A 277 13.22 10.56 9.91
CA ILE A 277 14.60 10.64 9.44
C ILE A 277 15.07 12.09 9.43
N TRP A 278 14.24 12.99 8.92
CA TRP A 278 14.56 14.42 8.79
C TRP A 278 14.81 15.09 10.13
N ASP A 279 13.89 14.90 11.07
CA ASP A 279 13.93 15.50 12.40
C ASP A 279 14.73 14.66 13.42
N GLY A 280 15.23 13.49 13.00
CA GLY A 280 15.99 12.58 13.86
C GLY A 280 15.16 11.98 15.02
N LEU A 281 13.86 11.77 14.80
CA LEU A 281 12.93 11.26 15.80
C LEU A 281 12.90 9.73 15.81
N GLU A 282 12.99 9.14 17.00
CA GLU A 282 12.83 7.69 17.17
C GLU A 282 11.39 7.29 17.51
N VAL A 283 10.61 8.21 18.04
CA VAL A 283 9.24 8.00 18.53
C VAL A 283 8.42 9.24 18.23
N MET A 284 7.20 9.05 17.73
CA MET A 284 6.23 10.12 17.51
C MET A 284 4.88 9.76 18.16
N PRO A 285 4.25 10.67 18.91
CA PRO A 285 2.89 10.46 19.40
C PRO A 285 1.88 10.44 18.25
N VAL A 286 0.90 9.54 18.33
CA VAL A 286 -0.26 9.51 17.44
C VAL A 286 -1.42 10.21 18.13
N VAL A 287 -2.03 11.19 17.47
CA VAL A 287 -3.09 12.02 18.04
C VAL A 287 -4.29 12.16 17.11
N SER A 288 -5.45 12.39 17.72
CA SER A 288 -6.66 12.87 17.04
C SER A 288 -6.58 14.38 16.75
N ASP A 289 -7.59 14.91 16.06
CA ASP A 289 -7.63 16.32 15.65
C ASP A 289 -7.63 17.31 16.83
N ASP A 290 -8.12 16.90 18.00
CA ASP A 290 -8.13 17.68 19.23
C ASP A 290 -6.85 17.52 20.09
N LEU A 291 -5.83 16.83 19.57
CA LEU A 291 -4.59 16.46 20.27
C LEU A 291 -4.76 15.42 21.39
N THR A 292 -5.90 14.73 21.47
CA THR A 292 -6.00 13.57 22.37
C THR A 292 -5.00 12.50 21.95
N LEU A 293 -4.23 11.97 22.90
CA LEU A 293 -3.26 10.92 22.63
C LEU A 293 -4.00 9.63 22.26
N GLU A 294 -3.77 9.14 21.06
CA GLU A 294 -4.34 7.88 20.58
C GLU A 294 -3.33 6.73 20.60
N GLY A 295 -2.02 7.04 20.70
CA GLY A 295 -0.97 6.03 20.78
C GLY A 295 0.43 6.56 20.46
N LEU A 296 1.34 5.66 20.09
CA LEU A 296 2.70 5.98 19.65
C LEU A 296 3.08 5.19 18.41
N ILE A 297 4.00 5.75 17.64
CA ILE A 297 4.67 5.05 16.55
C ILE A 297 6.19 5.17 16.71
N THR A 298 6.91 4.06 16.54
CA THR A 298 8.37 4.03 16.64
C THR A 298 9.01 3.94 15.26
N ARG A 299 10.24 4.44 15.15
CA ARG A 299 11.04 4.33 13.92
C ARG A 299 11.25 2.87 13.52
N GLN A 300 11.38 1.96 14.48
CA GLN A 300 11.54 0.53 14.21
C GLN A 300 10.29 -0.06 13.55
N ASP A 301 9.10 0.27 14.05
CA ASP A 301 7.84 -0.20 13.48
C ASP A 301 7.65 0.34 12.06
N VAL A 302 7.93 1.63 11.85
CA VAL A 302 7.90 2.29 10.54
C VAL A 302 8.85 1.61 9.55
N MET A 303 10.09 1.35 9.94
CA MET A 303 11.07 0.70 9.06
C MET A 303 10.67 -0.75 8.73
N LYS A 304 10.18 -1.51 9.71
CA LYS A 304 9.69 -2.87 9.50
C LYS A 304 8.50 -2.87 8.55
N ALA A 305 7.56 -1.94 8.73
CA ALA A 305 6.42 -1.72 7.85
C ALA A 305 6.85 -1.44 6.40
N MET A 306 7.80 -0.53 6.18
CA MET A 306 8.29 -0.19 4.84
C MET A 306 8.93 -1.40 4.13
N GLN A 307 9.64 -2.26 4.86
CA GLN A 307 10.20 -3.49 4.29
C GLN A 307 9.13 -4.49 3.84
N LEU A 308 7.98 -4.53 4.53
CA LEU A 308 6.84 -5.38 4.15
C LEU A 308 6.16 -4.89 2.87
N VAL A 309 6.07 -3.58 2.67
CA VAL A 309 5.49 -2.98 1.45
C VAL A 309 6.33 -3.33 0.23
N GLN A 310 7.67 -3.25 0.32
CA GLN A 310 8.58 -3.56 -0.79
C GLN A 310 8.53 -5.03 -1.25
N ARG A 311 8.00 -5.94 -0.43
CA ARG A 311 7.89 -7.37 -0.75
C ARG A 311 6.52 -7.76 -1.31
N GLN A 312 5.55 -6.84 -1.32
CA GLN A 312 4.22 -7.13 -1.88
C GLN A 312 4.28 -7.03 -3.41
N PRO A 313 3.71 -8.02 -4.13
CA PRO A 313 3.49 -7.84 -5.56
C PRO A 313 2.55 -6.66 -5.73
N GLN A 314 3.02 -5.59 -6.37
CA GLN A 314 2.18 -4.47 -6.79
C GLN A 314 1.12 -5.04 -7.75
N ILE A 315 -0.16 -4.88 -7.42
CA ILE A 315 -1.27 -5.43 -8.21
C ILE A 315 -1.74 -4.42 -9.26
N ALA A 316 -1.42 -3.14 -9.08
CA ALA A 316 -1.73 -2.06 -10.01
C ALA A 316 -0.57 -1.04 -10.04
N ASP A 317 -0.15 -0.66 -11.25
CA ASP A 317 0.91 0.34 -11.46
C ASP A 317 0.35 1.75 -11.24
N THR A 318 1.06 2.58 -10.47
CA THR A 318 0.82 4.02 -10.43
C THR A 318 1.32 4.71 -11.70
N ILE A 319 0.95 5.97 -11.93
CA ILE A 319 1.50 6.76 -13.06
C ILE A 319 3.03 6.83 -12.97
N SER A 320 3.57 6.96 -11.75
CA SER A 320 5.01 6.92 -11.50
C SER A 320 5.64 5.58 -11.91
N ASP A 321 5.00 4.45 -11.56
CA ASP A 321 5.48 3.12 -11.94
C ASP A 321 5.46 2.94 -13.47
N GLN A 322 4.41 3.41 -14.13
CA GLN A 322 4.30 3.39 -15.59
C GLN A 322 5.39 4.24 -16.26
N ILE A 323 5.72 5.41 -15.71
CA ILE A 323 6.82 6.25 -16.22
C ILE A 323 8.16 5.53 -16.00
N SER A 324 8.42 5.06 -14.78
CA SER A 324 9.68 4.38 -14.44
C SER A 324 9.93 3.12 -15.27
N GLY A 325 8.87 2.34 -15.52
CA GLY A 325 8.93 1.13 -16.33
C GLY A 325 9.27 1.37 -17.81
N ASN A 326 9.03 2.58 -18.32
CA ASN A 326 9.36 2.98 -19.69
C ASN A 326 10.75 3.64 -19.83
N ILE A 327 11.49 3.79 -18.73
CA ILE A 327 12.87 4.32 -18.74
C ILE A 327 13.84 3.17 -18.99
N HIS A 328 14.48 3.18 -20.16
CA HIS A 328 15.48 2.19 -20.55
C HIS A 328 16.89 2.65 -20.16
N THR A 329 17.55 1.85 -19.33
CA THR A 329 18.95 2.10 -18.93
C THR A 329 19.93 1.62 -20.01
N ILE A 330 20.89 2.47 -20.35
CA ILE A 330 22.04 2.16 -21.20
C ILE A 330 23.30 2.31 -20.34
N ASP A 331 23.81 1.19 -19.85
CA ASP A 331 24.98 1.12 -18.98
C ASP A 331 26.18 0.42 -19.61
N THR A 332 26.05 -0.06 -20.85
CA THR A 332 27.15 -0.63 -21.63
C THR A 332 27.33 0.12 -22.95
N ASP A 333 28.57 0.18 -23.44
CA ASP A 333 28.89 0.62 -24.80
C ASP A 333 28.53 -0.46 -25.85
N ARG A 334 28.83 -0.18 -27.12
CA ARG A 334 28.59 -1.11 -28.24
C ARG A 334 29.45 -2.38 -28.17
N GLU A 335 30.53 -2.35 -27.41
CA GLU A 335 31.48 -3.46 -27.23
C GLU A 335 31.18 -4.25 -25.94
N GLY A 336 30.17 -3.86 -25.17
CA GLY A 336 29.75 -4.51 -23.93
C GLY A 336 30.51 -4.02 -22.69
N ASN A 337 31.36 -3.00 -22.79
CA ASN A 337 32.05 -2.44 -21.64
C ASN A 337 31.11 -1.52 -20.85
N ARG A 338 31.19 -1.56 -19.53
CA ARG A 338 30.37 -0.72 -18.66
C ARG A 338 30.73 0.76 -18.82
N LEU A 339 29.74 1.60 -19.07
CA LEU A 339 29.87 3.04 -19.13
C LEU A 339 30.14 3.61 -17.72
N GLU A 340 31.07 4.56 -17.65
CA GLU A 340 31.34 5.32 -16.42
C GLU A 340 30.12 6.14 -15.99
N ASN A 341 29.40 6.70 -16.96
CA ASN A 341 28.15 7.42 -16.75
C ASN A 341 27.02 6.75 -17.56
N PRO A 342 26.12 5.99 -16.91
CA PRO A 342 24.99 5.38 -17.59
C PRO A 342 24.07 6.45 -18.15
N LYS A 343 23.50 6.18 -19.33
CA LYS A 343 22.51 7.03 -19.99
C LYS A 343 21.14 6.37 -19.93
N PHE A 344 20.11 7.16 -20.15
CA PHE A 344 18.74 6.66 -20.12
C PHE A 344 18.00 7.08 -21.39
N LYS A 345 17.16 6.19 -21.89
CA LYS A 345 16.26 6.45 -23.01
C LYS A 345 14.81 6.40 -22.57
N PHE A 346 14.00 7.25 -23.17
CA PHE A 346 12.56 7.30 -22.90
C PHE A 346 11.80 7.75 -24.15
N VAL A 347 10.71 7.06 -24.49
CA VAL A 347 9.85 7.44 -25.63
C VAL A 347 8.57 8.10 -25.10
N VAL A 348 8.25 9.28 -25.62
CA VAL A 348 7.06 10.03 -25.18
C VAL A 348 5.79 9.40 -25.75
N ALA A 349 4.98 8.79 -24.88
CA ALA A 349 3.71 8.16 -25.23
C ALA A 349 2.52 9.16 -25.20
N PRO A 350 1.37 8.86 -25.86
CA PRO A 350 0.21 9.74 -25.89
C PRO A 350 -0.35 10.10 -24.50
N GLN A 351 -0.22 9.22 -23.52
CA GLN A 351 -0.71 9.44 -22.16
C GLN A 351 0.13 10.46 -21.38
N MET A 352 1.29 10.85 -21.92
CA MET A 352 2.28 11.71 -21.27
C MET A 352 2.23 13.14 -21.77
N VAL A 353 1.48 13.42 -22.85
CA VAL A 353 1.40 14.77 -23.44
C VAL A 353 0.26 15.59 -22.84
N ASN A 354 0.42 16.91 -22.89
CA ASN A 354 -0.58 17.90 -22.49
C ASN A 354 -1.54 18.20 -23.66
N GLY A 355 -2.50 19.12 -23.43
CA GLY A 355 -3.51 19.50 -24.43
C GLY A 355 -2.98 20.16 -25.71
N VAL A 356 -1.68 20.51 -25.77
CA VAL A 356 -1.01 21.03 -26.97
C VAL A 356 -0.08 20.01 -27.63
N GLY A 357 -0.14 18.73 -27.23
CA GLY A 357 0.61 17.63 -27.86
C GLY A 357 2.10 17.58 -27.53
N THR A 358 2.51 18.23 -26.44
CA THR A 358 3.89 18.20 -25.93
C THR A 358 3.94 17.49 -24.59
N ILE A 359 5.07 16.89 -24.20
CA ILE A 359 5.17 16.19 -22.91
C ILE A 359 4.74 17.11 -21.75
N SER A 360 3.94 16.57 -20.83
CA SER A 360 3.48 17.28 -19.65
C SER A 360 4.65 17.56 -18.71
N PHE A 361 4.67 18.76 -18.13
CA PHE A 361 5.73 19.18 -17.20
C PHE A 361 5.91 18.20 -16.04
N GLY A 362 4.81 17.72 -15.45
CA GLY A 362 4.85 16.74 -14.35
C GLY A 362 5.50 15.42 -14.76
N VAL A 363 5.25 14.94 -15.99
CA VAL A 363 5.86 13.70 -16.50
C VAL A 363 7.36 13.88 -16.68
N LEU A 364 7.81 14.99 -17.26
CA LEU A 364 9.26 15.23 -17.40
C LEU A 364 9.93 15.35 -16.03
N SER A 365 9.31 16.01 -15.07
CA SER A 365 9.83 16.10 -13.69
C SER A 365 9.96 14.72 -13.03
N GLU A 366 8.99 13.82 -13.26
CA GLU A 366 9.04 12.45 -12.74
C GLU A 366 10.16 11.64 -13.41
N ILE A 367 10.32 11.75 -14.73
CA ILE A 367 11.42 11.10 -15.48
C ILE A 367 12.77 11.53 -14.92
N ILE A 368 12.97 12.84 -14.71
CA ILE A 368 14.21 13.39 -14.14
C ILE A 368 14.45 12.86 -12.73
N SER A 369 13.39 12.75 -11.93
CA SER A 369 13.45 12.24 -10.56
C SER A 369 13.85 10.76 -10.51
N ASP A 370 13.21 9.93 -11.33
CA ASP A 370 13.52 8.50 -11.44
C ASP A 370 14.95 8.27 -11.96
N VAL A 371 15.38 9.02 -12.97
CA VAL A 371 16.76 8.96 -13.50
C VAL A 371 17.77 9.36 -12.43
N ALA A 372 17.50 10.38 -11.61
CA ALA A 372 18.37 10.77 -10.51
C ALA A 372 18.52 9.63 -9.48
N GLN A 373 17.40 8.99 -9.10
CA GLN A 373 17.41 7.85 -8.18
C GLN A 373 18.17 6.66 -8.76
N LYS A 374 17.88 6.25 -10.01
CA LYS A 374 18.58 5.16 -10.69
C LYS A 374 20.09 5.41 -10.79
N THR A 375 20.49 6.63 -11.12
CA THR A 375 21.90 7.03 -11.19
C THR A 375 22.61 6.83 -9.85
N MET A 376 22.00 7.26 -8.74
CA MET A 376 22.60 7.13 -7.40
C MET A 376 22.66 5.68 -6.93
N VAL A 377 21.65 4.87 -7.23
CA VAL A 377 21.65 3.43 -6.92
C VAL A 377 22.73 2.70 -7.72
N MET A 378 22.86 2.96 -9.03
CA MET A 378 23.81 2.27 -9.91
C MET A 378 25.26 2.65 -9.66
N ASN A 379 25.55 3.94 -9.49
CA ASN A 379 26.92 4.44 -9.39
C ASN A 379 27.45 4.40 -7.94
N GLN A 380 26.57 4.59 -6.95
CA GLN A 380 26.97 4.79 -5.56
C GLN A 380 26.39 3.76 -4.59
N LYS A 381 25.46 2.90 -5.04
CA LYS A 381 24.73 1.94 -4.19
C LYS A 381 24.04 2.61 -2.99
N ARG A 382 23.59 3.86 -3.18
CA ARG A 382 22.90 4.65 -2.15
C ARG A 382 21.48 4.97 -2.58
N ASN A 383 20.56 4.86 -1.64
CA ASN A 383 19.21 5.39 -1.79
C ASN A 383 19.24 6.89 -1.53
N ILE A 384 18.44 7.62 -2.29
CA ILE A 384 18.31 9.06 -2.14
C ILE A 384 16.84 9.45 -2.01
N LEU A 385 16.61 10.58 -1.38
CA LEU A 385 15.34 11.29 -1.39
C LEU A 385 15.57 12.61 -2.10
N ILE A 386 14.71 12.96 -3.06
CA ILE A 386 14.80 14.23 -3.77
C ILE A 386 14.22 15.34 -2.90
N GLU A 387 15.02 16.37 -2.63
CA GLU A 387 14.59 17.57 -1.89
C GLU A 387 14.14 18.67 -2.85
N GLN A 388 14.87 18.83 -3.95
CA GLN A 388 14.63 19.92 -4.90
C GLN A 388 14.96 19.48 -6.32
N VAL A 389 14.11 19.86 -7.27
CA VAL A 389 14.37 19.77 -8.70
C VAL A 389 14.20 21.16 -9.31
N ASN A 390 15.25 21.68 -9.92
CA ASN A 390 15.19 22.90 -10.73
C ASN A 390 15.23 22.50 -12.20
N LEU A 391 14.05 22.40 -12.82
CA LEU A 391 13.87 21.93 -14.19
C LEU A 391 13.67 23.11 -15.15
N HIS A 392 14.56 23.25 -16.12
CA HIS A 392 14.51 24.25 -17.18
C HIS A 392 14.10 23.61 -18.50
N TYR A 393 12.94 24.05 -19.00
CA TYR A 393 12.39 23.63 -20.27
C TYR A 393 12.92 24.53 -21.39
N LEU A 394 13.77 23.99 -22.27
CA LEU A 394 14.46 24.78 -23.30
C LEU A 394 13.73 24.73 -24.65
N ARG A 395 13.11 23.59 -24.99
CA ARG A 395 12.38 23.38 -26.25
C ARG A 395 11.19 22.44 -26.05
N LEU A 396 10.17 22.61 -26.89
CA LEU A 396 9.02 21.70 -26.93
C LEU A 396 9.46 20.28 -27.27
N ILE A 397 8.91 19.32 -26.54
CA ILE A 397 9.16 17.88 -26.73
C ILE A 397 7.83 17.30 -27.21
N GLN A 398 7.81 16.75 -28.42
CA GLN A 398 6.59 16.28 -29.05
C GLN A 398 6.32 14.81 -28.71
N LEU A 399 5.09 14.39 -28.98
CA LEU A 399 4.70 12.98 -29.00
C LEU A 399 5.69 12.14 -29.83
N GLU A 400 5.92 10.89 -29.43
CA GLU A 400 6.81 9.92 -30.10
C GLU A 400 8.30 10.31 -30.15
N SER A 401 8.69 11.44 -29.56
CA SER A 401 10.10 11.81 -29.44
C SER A 401 10.84 10.84 -28.54
N GLU A 402 12.04 10.42 -28.96
CA GLU A 402 12.97 9.65 -28.15
C GLU A 402 13.90 10.62 -27.38
N LEU A 403 13.83 10.56 -26.05
CA LEU A 403 14.67 11.33 -25.15
C LEU A 403 15.95 10.55 -24.83
N ASP A 404 17.10 11.20 -24.98
CA ASP A 404 18.39 10.75 -24.45
C ASP A 404 18.72 11.59 -23.20
N ILE A 405 18.65 10.95 -22.04
CA ILE A 405 18.78 11.60 -20.73
C ILE A 405 20.14 11.23 -20.14
N ARG A 406 20.92 12.26 -19.80
CA ARG A 406 22.32 12.16 -19.41
C ARG A 406 22.52 12.79 -18.04
N PRO A 407 22.55 11.97 -16.97
CA PRO A 407 22.84 12.46 -15.64
C PRO A 407 24.35 12.53 -15.39
N ARG A 408 24.75 13.54 -14.61
CA ARG A 408 26.11 13.72 -14.11
C ARG A 408 26.04 14.11 -12.64
N VAL A 409 26.74 13.36 -11.79
CA VAL A 409 26.82 13.70 -10.37
C VAL A 409 27.83 14.84 -10.19
N LEU A 410 27.37 15.98 -9.65
CA LEU A 410 28.20 17.16 -9.43
C LEU A 410 28.92 17.11 -8.09
N GLU A 411 28.20 16.72 -7.03
CA GLU A 411 28.70 16.73 -5.66
C GLU A 411 28.06 15.59 -4.88
N ILE A 412 28.86 14.92 -4.03
CA ILE A 412 28.37 13.89 -3.09
C ILE A 412 28.98 14.14 -1.72
N GLY A 413 28.14 14.54 -0.79
CA GLY A 413 28.45 14.64 0.62
C GLY A 413 28.02 13.40 1.41
N ARG A 414 28.16 13.48 2.74
CA ARG A 414 27.68 12.42 3.64
C ARG A 414 26.15 12.33 3.66
N ARG A 415 25.48 13.48 3.64
CA ARG A 415 24.02 13.62 3.81
C ARG A 415 23.30 14.17 2.59
N SER A 416 24.00 14.72 1.61
CA SER A 416 23.40 15.33 0.42
C SER A 416 24.19 14.99 -0.84
N ALA A 417 23.53 15.02 -1.99
CA ALA A 417 24.12 14.91 -3.30
C ALA A 417 23.44 15.88 -4.27
N LYS A 418 24.18 16.27 -5.31
CA LYS A 418 23.69 17.16 -6.38
C LYS A 418 23.97 16.54 -7.74
N LEU A 419 22.97 16.54 -8.61
CA LEU A 419 23.04 15.99 -9.95
C LEU A 419 22.67 17.06 -10.97
N ASP A 420 23.38 17.03 -12.10
CA ASP A 420 23.07 17.76 -13.32
C ASP A 420 22.51 16.77 -14.34
N ILE A 421 21.30 17.00 -14.82
CA ILE A 421 20.62 16.09 -15.76
C ILE A 421 20.26 16.86 -17.02
N GLU A 422 20.83 16.43 -18.14
CA GLU A 422 20.57 17.02 -19.45
C GLU A 422 19.71 16.06 -20.28
N VAL A 423 18.70 16.61 -20.98
CA VAL A 423 17.80 15.85 -21.83
C VAL A 423 17.98 16.30 -23.28
N PHE A 424 18.19 15.34 -24.16
CA PHE A 424 18.45 15.53 -25.58
C PHE A 424 17.38 14.88 -26.45
N ILE A 425 17.13 15.48 -27.60
CA ILE A 425 16.48 14.86 -28.77
C ILE A 425 17.43 15.07 -29.94
N GLU A 426 17.85 13.99 -30.61
CA GLU A 426 18.73 14.05 -31.79
C GLU A 426 19.95 14.99 -31.62
N ASN A 427 20.61 14.94 -30.45
CA ASN A 427 21.75 15.79 -30.02
C ASN A 427 21.45 17.25 -29.69
N THR A 428 20.20 17.69 -29.76
CA THR A 428 19.79 19.02 -29.31
C THR A 428 19.34 18.95 -27.85
N ILE A 429 19.87 19.82 -26.99
CA ILE A 429 19.38 19.94 -25.62
C ILE A 429 17.96 20.54 -25.61
N VAL A 430 17.02 19.82 -25.00
CA VAL A 430 15.61 20.22 -24.92
C VAL A 430 15.17 20.54 -23.49
N SER A 431 15.88 19.99 -22.49
CA SER A 431 15.66 20.30 -21.08
C SER A 431 16.95 20.10 -20.28
N LYS A 432 17.05 20.81 -19.15
CA LYS A 432 18.15 20.70 -18.20
C LYS A 432 17.64 20.80 -16.78
N ALA A 433 18.14 19.97 -15.87
CA ALA A 433 17.74 19.98 -14.48
C ALA A 433 18.91 19.92 -13.51
N ILE A 434 18.81 20.68 -12.41
CA ILE A 434 19.64 20.48 -11.22
C ILE A 434 18.79 19.80 -10.16
N VAL A 435 19.22 18.63 -9.70
CA VAL A 435 18.54 17.84 -8.67
C VAL A 435 19.39 17.87 -7.40
N VAL A 436 18.78 18.26 -6.29
CA VAL A 436 19.37 18.19 -4.95
C VAL A 436 18.64 17.09 -4.19
N CYS A 437 19.42 16.18 -3.61
CA CYS A 437 18.87 15.04 -2.90
C CYS A 437 19.58 14.78 -1.58
N GLN A 438 18.82 14.28 -0.61
CA GLN A 438 19.31 13.75 0.63
C GLN A 438 19.77 12.31 0.43
N VAL A 439 20.94 11.97 0.95
CA VAL A 439 21.50 10.63 0.87
C VAL A 439 21.12 9.86 2.13
N MET A 440 20.42 8.75 1.96
CA MET A 440 20.02 7.90 3.09
C MET A 440 21.20 7.03 3.56
N GLU A 441 21.45 6.99 4.86
CA GLU A 441 22.43 6.07 5.45
C GLU A 441 21.94 4.63 5.29
N ARG A 442 22.84 3.73 4.85
CA ARG A 442 22.57 2.30 4.89
C ARG A 442 22.45 1.88 6.35
N SER A 443 21.26 1.45 6.76
CA SER A 443 21.02 0.79 8.05
C SER A 443 21.70 -0.57 8.11
#